data_AF-A0AAE9BGD2-F1
#
_entry.id   AF-A0AAE9BGD2-F1
#
_cell.length_a   1.000
_cell.length_b   1.000
_cell.length_c   1.000
_cell.angle_alpha   90.00
_cell.angle_beta   90.00
_cell.angle_gamma   90.00
#
_symmetry.space_group_name_H-M   'P 1'
#
loop_
_entity.id
_entity.type
_entity.pdbx_description
1 polymer ?
#
loop_
_entity_poly.entity_id
_entity_poly.type
_entity_poly.pdbx_seq_one_letter_code
_entity_poly.pdbx_strand_id
1 'polypeptide(L)'
;RKYLPISRPSVQRRMQYTYDNKPLESSLNSDVQKQWDLPPPCNISLAQSRDRAVGTLIGLAVGDAVGTTLEFLPRDRAYVKDMTGGGPFQLRAGEWTDDTSMALCLAETLLEKGDADTICFRNKLLEWYQHGYNSSNGVCFDIGNTTRFALEQYLTIGPGWSGNTAPETAGNASIIRQAPVSIFFRKSLSKAFYEAKKQCIATHGAAEAINSTQYLSYLLVHMINGSNKDFVFSPHVMPLQPRVMIINAGEYKQKTRDQIRSSGYVIDTLEAAMWSVWNTDNFRDAILLAANLADDADS
;
A
#
# COMPACT_ATOMS: atom_id res chain seq x y z
N ARG A 1 -18.67 -20.18 -8.32
CA ARG A 1 -18.37 -19.75 -6.92
C ARG A 1 -18.45 -18.23 -6.93
N LYS A 2 -19.25 -17.62 -6.03
CA LYS A 2 -19.59 -16.18 -6.07
C LYS A 2 -18.30 -15.35 -5.95
N TYR A 3 -17.99 -14.59 -7.00
CA TYR A 3 -16.84 -13.69 -7.06
C TYR A 3 -17.06 -12.55 -6.06
N LEU A 4 -16.02 -12.18 -5.29
CA LEU A 4 -15.99 -10.94 -4.51
C LEU A 4 -16.26 -9.76 -5.45
N PRO A 5 -16.89 -8.68 -4.96
CA PRO A 5 -17.49 -7.67 -5.80
C PRO A 5 -16.49 -7.07 -6.79
N ILE A 6 -16.88 -7.03 -8.06
CA ILE A 6 -16.25 -6.17 -9.06
C ILE A 6 -16.37 -4.74 -8.54
N SER A 7 -15.28 -3.96 -8.60
CA SER A 7 -15.25 -2.56 -8.16
C SER A 7 -16.47 -1.81 -8.69
N ARG A 8 -17.13 -1.02 -7.82
CA ARG A 8 -18.36 -0.30 -8.19
C ARG A 8 -18.13 0.55 -9.45
N PRO A 9 -19.13 0.72 -10.35
CA PRO A 9 -18.95 1.49 -11.59
C PRO A 9 -18.44 2.92 -11.39
N SER A 10 -18.75 3.54 -10.25
CA SER A 10 -18.20 4.85 -9.89
C SER A 10 -16.70 4.84 -9.65
N VAL A 11 -16.16 3.76 -9.06
CA VAL A 11 -14.72 3.54 -8.83
C VAL A 11 -14.03 3.30 -10.18
N GLN A 12 -14.59 2.41 -11.01
CA GLN A 12 -14.06 2.13 -12.35
C GLN A 12 -13.97 3.40 -13.21
N ARG A 13 -14.98 4.28 -13.17
CA ARG A 13 -14.93 5.57 -13.88
C ARG A 13 -13.78 6.48 -13.41
N ARG A 14 -13.41 6.45 -12.11
CA ARG A 14 -12.27 7.21 -11.59
C ARG A 14 -10.93 6.60 -12.02
N MET A 15 -10.87 5.28 -12.10
CA MET A 15 -9.71 4.55 -12.61
C MET A 15 -9.45 4.82 -14.09
N GLN A 16 -10.47 5.12 -14.91
CA GLN A 16 -10.27 5.43 -16.32
C GLN A 16 -9.46 6.74 -16.50
N TYR A 17 -8.44 6.68 -17.35
CA TYR A 17 -7.65 7.83 -17.78
C TYR A 17 -7.02 7.57 -19.16
N THR A 18 -6.82 8.64 -19.92
CA THR A 18 -5.99 8.64 -21.14
C THR A 18 -4.78 9.52 -20.88
N TYR A 19 -3.59 8.94 -20.82
CA TYR A 19 -2.35 9.71 -20.86
C TYR A 19 -1.96 9.89 -22.32
N ASP A 20 -1.82 11.15 -22.75
CA ASP A 20 -1.11 11.43 -23.99
C ASP A 20 0.38 11.22 -23.69
N ASN A 21 0.94 10.10 -24.15
CA ASN A 21 2.35 9.73 -23.90
C ASN A 21 3.36 10.65 -24.60
N LYS A 22 2.95 11.86 -25.00
CA LYS A 22 3.86 12.88 -25.50
C LYS A 22 4.84 13.23 -24.38
N PRO A 23 6.14 13.04 -24.60
CA PRO A 23 7.14 13.58 -23.70
C PRO A 23 6.88 15.08 -23.58
N LEU A 24 6.70 15.58 -22.36
CA LEU A 24 6.85 17.01 -22.12
C LEU A 24 8.23 17.41 -22.65
N GLU A 25 8.30 18.46 -23.49
CA GLU A 25 9.58 18.96 -23.99
C GLU A 25 10.52 19.17 -22.80
N SER A 26 11.57 18.37 -22.74
CA SER A 26 12.49 18.39 -21.63
C SER A 26 13.35 19.64 -21.75
N SER A 27 13.06 20.69 -20.97
CA SER A 27 14.08 21.68 -20.64
C SER A 27 15.09 20.99 -19.71
N LEU A 28 16.06 20.31 -20.31
CA LEU A 28 17.14 19.58 -19.63
C LEU A 28 18.02 20.57 -18.85
N ASN A 29 17.62 20.91 -17.63
CA ASN A 29 18.56 21.23 -16.57
C ASN A 29 18.80 19.94 -15.78
N SER A 30 19.87 19.24 -16.13
CA SER A 30 20.27 17.90 -15.69
C SER A 30 20.72 17.79 -14.23
N ASP A 31 20.64 18.88 -13.46
CA ASP A 31 21.04 18.92 -12.04
C ASP A 31 19.88 18.66 -11.07
N VAL A 32 18.63 18.97 -11.44
CA VAL A 32 17.46 18.78 -10.56
C VAL A 32 17.09 17.29 -10.42
N GLN A 33 17.46 16.47 -11.40
CA GLN A 33 17.15 15.04 -11.43
C GLN A 33 18.01 14.19 -10.48
N LYS A 34 19.04 14.77 -9.84
CA LYS A 34 20.03 14.06 -9.01
C LYS A 34 19.89 14.25 -7.49
N GLN A 35 18.85 14.93 -7.01
CA GLN A 35 18.72 15.22 -5.56
C GLN A 35 17.65 14.40 -4.83
N TRP A 36 16.64 13.87 -5.52
CA TRP A 36 15.49 13.25 -4.84
C TRP A 36 15.80 11.90 -4.19
N ASP A 37 16.79 11.19 -4.73
CA ASP A 37 17.17 9.85 -4.29
C ASP A 37 18.41 9.83 -3.39
N LEU A 38 18.88 11.01 -2.96
CA LEU A 38 19.94 11.15 -1.98
C LEU A 38 19.59 10.38 -0.71
N PRO A 39 20.51 9.57 -0.15
CA PRO A 39 20.24 8.83 1.07
C PRO A 39 19.71 9.76 2.17
N PRO A 40 18.57 9.42 2.80
CA PRO A 40 18.00 10.26 3.83
C PRO A 40 18.93 10.24 5.04
N PRO A 41 19.25 11.39 5.63
CA PRO A 41 20.03 11.41 6.86
C PRO A 41 19.22 10.72 7.97
N CYS A 42 19.86 9.84 8.73
CA CYS A 42 19.26 9.23 9.92
C CYS A 42 19.48 10.17 11.10
N ASN A 43 18.50 11.03 11.38
CA ASN A 43 18.60 12.10 12.39
C ASN A 43 18.24 11.63 13.81
N ILE A 44 18.10 10.32 14.00
CA ILE A 44 17.72 9.67 15.25
C ILE A 44 18.66 8.49 15.53
N SER A 45 18.65 8.01 16.78
CA SER A 45 19.41 6.81 17.14
C SER A 45 18.95 5.58 16.37
N LEU A 46 19.82 4.58 16.22
CA LEU A 46 19.47 3.30 15.61
C LEU A 46 18.33 2.59 16.36
N ALA A 47 18.25 2.75 17.69
CA ALA A 47 17.18 2.19 18.49
C ALA A 47 15.82 2.83 18.14
N GLN A 48 15.76 4.16 18.00
CA GLN A 48 14.56 4.87 17.57
C GLN A 48 14.18 4.54 16.11
N SER A 49 15.17 4.42 15.21
CA SER A 49 14.90 4.02 13.82
C SER A 49 14.36 2.59 13.74
N ARG A 50 14.87 1.68 14.58
CA ARG A 50 14.35 0.31 14.72
C ARG A 50 12.93 0.31 15.25
N ASP A 51 12.64 1.10 16.29
CA ASP A 51 11.30 1.24 16.85
C ASP A 51 10.28 1.67 15.78
N ARG A 52 10.64 2.66 14.96
CA ARG A 52 9.82 3.10 13.82
C ARG A 52 9.64 2.02 12.76
N ALA A 53 10.69 1.29 12.42
CA ALA A 53 10.60 0.18 11.46
C ALA A 53 9.69 -0.96 11.95
N VAL A 54 9.78 -1.30 13.24
CA VAL A 54 8.87 -2.27 13.88
C VAL A 54 7.44 -1.71 13.85
N GLY A 55 7.26 -0.45 14.22
CA GLY A 55 5.97 0.25 14.16
C GLY A 55 5.37 0.27 12.75
N THR A 56 6.16 0.37 11.68
CA THR A 56 5.66 0.31 10.30
C THR A 56 5.05 -1.05 9.97
N LEU A 57 5.69 -2.16 10.33
CA LEU A 57 5.17 -3.50 9.99
C LEU A 57 4.08 -3.98 10.95
N ILE A 58 4.24 -3.73 12.26
CA ILE A 58 3.21 -4.08 13.24
C ILE A 58 2.00 -3.16 13.11
N GLY A 59 2.21 -1.88 12.81
CA GLY A 59 1.14 -0.91 12.59
C GLY A 59 0.26 -1.26 11.39
N LEU A 60 0.85 -1.81 10.32
CA LEU A 60 0.13 -2.40 9.19
C LEU A 60 -0.83 -3.51 9.69
N ALA A 61 -0.31 -4.51 10.42
CA ALA A 61 -1.12 -5.61 10.91
C ALA A 61 -2.20 -5.20 11.93
N VAL A 62 -1.93 -4.17 12.73
CA VAL A 62 -2.92 -3.59 13.64
C VAL A 62 -4.00 -2.84 12.88
N GLY A 63 -3.64 -2.08 11.84
CA GLY A 63 -4.59 -1.37 10.99
C GLY A 63 -5.56 -2.33 10.30
N ASP A 64 -5.01 -3.34 9.64
CA ASP A 64 -5.71 -4.46 9.02
C ASP A 64 -6.73 -5.09 9.99
N ALA A 65 -6.26 -5.62 11.13
CA ALA A 65 -7.10 -6.32 12.10
C ALA A 65 -8.20 -5.43 12.74
N VAL A 66 -8.00 -4.11 12.80
CA VAL A 66 -9.03 -3.17 13.27
C VAL A 66 -10.01 -2.83 12.14
N GLY A 67 -9.49 -2.54 10.95
CA GLY A 67 -10.24 -2.08 9.78
C GLY A 67 -11.20 -3.11 9.21
N THR A 68 -10.81 -4.38 9.17
CA THR A 68 -11.67 -5.49 8.66
C THR A 68 -13.03 -5.58 9.38
N THR A 69 -13.12 -5.08 10.62
CA THR A 69 -14.38 -5.00 11.39
C THR A 69 -15.49 -4.25 10.64
N LEU A 70 -15.14 -3.19 9.88
CA LEU A 70 -16.07 -2.31 9.18
C LEU A 70 -16.05 -2.47 7.66
N GLU A 71 -15.31 -3.45 7.16
CA GLU A 71 -15.16 -3.73 5.75
C GLU A 71 -16.51 -3.99 5.07
N PHE A 72 -16.67 -3.46 3.86
CA PHE A 72 -17.88 -3.43 3.04
C PHE A 72 -19.09 -2.70 3.63
N LEU A 73 -19.00 -2.15 4.84
CA LEU A 73 -20.08 -1.35 5.41
C LEU A 73 -20.11 0.05 4.81
N PRO A 74 -21.31 0.63 4.59
CA PRO A 74 -21.42 2.06 4.37
C PRO A 74 -20.86 2.84 5.55
N ARG A 75 -20.15 3.94 5.25
CA ARG A 75 -19.65 4.88 6.24
C ARG A 75 -20.75 5.32 7.21
N ASP A 76 -20.39 5.48 8.48
CA ASP A 76 -21.25 5.94 9.57
C ASP A 76 -22.45 5.02 9.90
N ARG A 77 -22.51 3.82 9.30
CA ARG A 77 -23.48 2.77 9.69
C ARG A 77 -23.11 2.08 11.01
N ALA A 78 -21.82 1.95 11.26
CA ALA A 78 -21.25 1.38 12.47
C ALA A 78 -19.89 2.03 12.73
N TYR A 79 -19.38 1.88 13.96
CA TYR A 79 -18.08 2.43 14.36
C TYR A 79 -17.27 1.40 15.14
N VAL A 80 -15.96 1.41 14.94
CA VAL A 80 -14.99 0.61 15.68
C VAL A 80 -14.19 1.53 16.61
N LYS A 81 -13.94 1.07 17.84
CA LYS A 81 -13.19 1.83 18.87
C LYS A 81 -12.00 1.04 19.44
N ASP A 82 -11.90 -0.23 19.09
CA ASP A 82 -10.91 -1.17 19.59
C ASP A 82 -10.83 -2.38 18.63
N MET A 83 -9.86 -3.25 18.84
CA MET A 83 -9.66 -4.47 18.06
C MET A 83 -10.66 -5.55 18.46
N THR A 84 -11.81 -5.60 17.77
CA THR A 84 -12.93 -6.49 18.14
C THR A 84 -13.07 -7.73 17.24
N GLY A 85 -12.42 -7.77 16.08
CA GLY A 85 -12.68 -8.79 15.06
C GLY A 85 -14.09 -8.64 14.47
N GLY A 86 -14.68 -9.75 14.03
CA GLY A 86 -15.97 -9.75 13.35
C GLY A 86 -15.81 -9.53 11.85
N GLY A 87 -16.44 -8.48 11.32
CA GLY A 87 -16.37 -8.16 9.90
C GLY A 87 -17.01 -9.23 8.99
N PRO A 88 -16.78 -9.15 7.67
CA PRO A 88 -17.33 -10.09 6.69
C PRO A 88 -16.83 -11.54 6.88
N PHE A 89 -15.67 -11.72 7.49
CA PHE A 89 -15.03 -13.04 7.69
C PHE A 89 -15.23 -13.64 9.08
N GLN A 90 -15.97 -12.97 9.97
CA GLN A 90 -16.24 -13.43 11.35
C GLN A 90 -14.96 -13.73 12.15
N LEU A 91 -13.98 -12.84 12.02
CA LEU A 91 -12.65 -12.98 12.62
C LEU A 91 -12.69 -12.87 14.15
N ARG A 92 -11.73 -13.50 14.82
CA ARG A 92 -11.44 -13.24 16.22
C ARG A 92 -10.69 -11.91 16.36
N ALA A 93 -10.81 -11.27 17.51
CA ALA A 93 -10.02 -10.08 17.82
C ALA A 93 -8.51 -10.36 17.63
N GLY A 94 -7.85 -9.57 16.78
CA GLY A 94 -6.42 -9.69 16.47
C GLY A 94 -6.06 -10.56 15.27
N GLU A 95 -7.05 -11.21 14.63
CA GLU A 95 -6.83 -11.82 13.32
C GLU A 95 -6.84 -10.73 12.23
N TRP A 96 -5.81 -10.77 11.39
CA TRP A 96 -5.56 -9.90 10.24
C TRP A 96 -5.81 -10.64 8.92
N THR A 97 -5.94 -9.92 7.80
CA THR A 97 -6.42 -10.39 6.49
C THR A 97 -5.28 -10.59 5.46
N ASP A 98 -5.56 -10.39 4.16
CA ASP A 98 -4.59 -10.55 3.10
C ASP A 98 -3.50 -9.48 3.10
N ASP A 99 -3.76 -8.27 3.60
CA ASP A 99 -2.78 -7.19 3.73
C ASP A 99 -1.53 -7.67 4.45
N THR A 100 -1.72 -8.17 5.66
CA THR A 100 -0.64 -8.70 6.49
C THR A 100 -0.06 -9.99 5.92
N SER A 101 -0.91 -10.89 5.37
CA SER A 101 -0.45 -12.13 4.74
C SER A 101 0.57 -11.83 3.61
N MET A 102 0.20 -10.93 2.71
CA MET A 102 1.04 -10.51 1.59
C MET A 102 2.30 -9.76 2.04
N ALA A 103 2.20 -8.93 3.10
CA ALA A 103 3.35 -8.24 3.68
C ALA A 103 4.36 -9.24 4.28
N LEU A 104 3.90 -10.29 4.97
CA LEU A 104 4.76 -11.33 5.53
C LEU A 104 5.45 -12.14 4.44
N CYS A 105 4.72 -12.54 3.39
CA CYS A 105 5.32 -13.18 2.22
C CYS A 105 6.44 -12.32 1.60
N LEU A 106 6.22 -11.00 1.48
CA LEU A 106 7.22 -10.08 0.94
C LEU A 106 8.43 -9.91 1.88
N ALA A 107 8.20 -9.83 3.19
CA ALA A 107 9.27 -9.74 4.18
C ALA A 107 10.20 -10.96 4.12
N GLU A 108 9.64 -12.17 4.03
CA GLU A 108 10.44 -13.39 3.89
C GLU A 108 11.20 -13.45 2.57
N THR A 109 10.61 -12.98 1.46
CA THR A 109 11.33 -12.90 0.19
C THR A 109 12.56 -12.00 0.31
N LEU A 110 12.43 -10.83 0.94
CA LEU A 110 13.55 -9.91 1.13
C LEU A 110 14.64 -10.53 2.01
N LEU A 111 14.27 -11.28 3.05
CA LEU A 111 15.21 -12.00 3.90
C LEU A 111 15.95 -13.13 3.15
N GLU A 112 15.25 -13.82 2.24
CA GLU A 112 15.81 -14.95 1.48
C GLU A 112 16.67 -14.50 0.29
N LYS A 113 16.27 -13.44 -0.43
CA LYS A 113 16.87 -13.04 -1.70
C LYS A 113 17.70 -11.77 -1.62
N GLY A 114 17.48 -10.94 -0.60
CA GLY A 114 18.09 -9.62 -0.50
C GLY A 114 17.48 -8.58 -1.45
N ASP A 115 16.42 -8.93 -2.16
CA ASP A 115 15.64 -8.08 -3.05
C ASP A 115 14.18 -8.56 -3.13
N ALA A 116 13.31 -7.76 -3.77
CA ALA A 116 11.92 -8.11 -4.02
C ALA A 116 11.80 -9.06 -5.23
N ASP A 117 12.53 -10.17 -5.20
CA ASP A 117 12.50 -11.20 -6.25
C ASP A 117 11.07 -11.66 -6.53
N THR A 118 10.61 -11.38 -7.75
CA THR A 118 9.20 -11.58 -8.11
C THR A 118 8.80 -13.06 -8.11
N ILE A 119 9.72 -13.97 -8.42
CA ILE A 119 9.45 -15.40 -8.47
C ILE A 119 9.29 -15.95 -7.05
N CYS A 120 10.25 -15.67 -6.17
CA CYS A 120 10.17 -16.04 -4.75
C CYS A 120 8.91 -15.47 -4.10
N PHE A 121 8.62 -14.20 -4.34
CA PHE A 121 7.44 -13.56 -3.77
C PHE A 121 6.13 -14.21 -4.24
N ARG A 122 5.98 -14.44 -5.56
CA ARG A 122 4.81 -15.14 -6.11
C ARG A 122 4.66 -16.56 -5.57
N ASN A 123 5.76 -17.29 -5.39
CA ASN A 123 5.72 -18.63 -4.79
C ASN A 123 5.21 -18.59 -3.34
N LYS A 124 5.67 -17.64 -2.52
CA LYS A 124 5.16 -17.48 -1.15
C LYS A 124 3.68 -17.06 -1.12
N LEU A 125 3.26 -16.21 -2.06
CA LEU A 125 1.84 -15.86 -2.23
C LEU A 125 1.00 -17.06 -2.68
N LEU A 126 1.55 -17.98 -3.48
CA LEU A 126 0.87 -19.23 -3.84
C LEU A 126 0.71 -20.16 -2.65
N GLU A 127 1.75 -20.32 -1.82
CA GLU A 127 1.65 -21.09 -0.57
C GLU A 127 0.57 -20.50 0.35
N TRP A 128 0.48 -19.17 0.45
CA TRP A 128 -0.62 -18.51 1.14
C TRP A 128 -1.96 -18.86 0.49
N TYR A 129 -2.11 -18.59 -0.81
CA TYR A 129 -3.36 -18.79 -1.56
C TYR A 129 -3.89 -20.23 -1.51
N GLN A 130 -3.01 -21.21 -1.64
CA GLN A 130 -3.38 -22.63 -1.77
C GLN A 130 -3.44 -23.36 -0.43
N HIS A 131 -2.62 -22.94 0.55
CA HIS A 131 -2.38 -23.70 1.78
C HIS A 131 -2.54 -22.88 3.07
N GLY A 132 -2.86 -21.59 2.98
CA GLY A 132 -3.01 -20.72 4.15
C GLY A 132 -1.70 -20.36 4.84
N TYR A 133 -0.56 -20.54 4.16
CA TYR A 133 0.74 -20.08 4.68
C TYR A 133 0.71 -18.59 5.00
N ASN A 134 1.29 -18.16 6.13
CA ASN A 134 1.23 -16.78 6.59
C ASN A 134 -0.20 -16.21 6.66
N SER A 135 -1.21 -17.02 6.97
CA SER A 135 -2.55 -16.57 7.36
C SER A 135 -2.70 -16.51 8.88
N SER A 136 -3.47 -15.55 9.38
CA SER A 136 -3.80 -15.42 10.80
C SER A 136 -4.59 -16.60 11.37
N ASN A 137 -5.34 -17.34 10.54
CA ASN A 137 -6.20 -18.45 10.95
C ASN A 137 -5.98 -19.76 10.17
N GLY A 138 -4.89 -19.82 9.39
CA GLY A 138 -4.47 -21.04 8.68
C GLY A 138 -5.18 -21.31 7.36
N VAL A 139 -6.00 -20.38 6.84
CA VAL A 139 -6.59 -20.47 5.49
C VAL A 139 -6.41 -19.17 4.73
N CYS A 140 -6.34 -19.22 3.39
CA CYS A 140 -6.47 -18.02 2.58
C CYS A 140 -7.94 -17.58 2.53
N PHE A 141 -8.20 -16.39 3.03
CA PHE A 141 -9.44 -15.66 2.86
C PHE A 141 -9.11 -14.26 2.33
N ASP A 142 -10.14 -13.54 1.90
CA ASP A 142 -10.06 -12.15 1.45
C ASP A 142 -9.16 -11.81 0.24
N ILE A 143 -8.58 -12.81 -0.43
CA ILE A 143 -7.74 -12.52 -1.60
C ILE A 143 -8.49 -11.73 -2.69
N GLY A 144 -8.03 -10.50 -2.93
CA GLY A 144 -8.54 -9.61 -3.96
C GLY A 144 -8.50 -10.22 -5.38
N ASN A 145 -9.47 -9.86 -6.22
CA ASN A 145 -9.64 -10.45 -7.56
C ASN A 145 -8.40 -10.27 -8.45
N THR A 146 -7.76 -9.10 -8.43
CA THR A 146 -6.56 -8.81 -9.22
C THR A 146 -5.33 -9.59 -8.73
N THR A 147 -5.15 -9.73 -7.41
CA THR A 147 -4.12 -10.58 -6.81
C THR A 147 -4.34 -12.04 -7.21
N ARG A 148 -5.56 -12.55 -7.05
CA ARG A 148 -5.91 -13.92 -7.42
C ARG A 148 -5.65 -14.20 -8.90
N PHE A 149 -6.10 -13.31 -9.79
CA PHE A 149 -5.86 -13.43 -11.22
C PHE A 149 -4.36 -13.49 -11.53
N ALA A 150 -3.54 -12.65 -10.90
CA ALA A 150 -2.09 -12.69 -11.07
C ALA A 150 -1.48 -14.05 -10.70
N LEU A 151 -1.91 -14.64 -9.57
CA LEU A 151 -1.42 -15.93 -9.12
C LEU A 151 -1.90 -17.08 -10.01
N GLU A 152 -3.15 -17.05 -10.48
CA GLU A 152 -3.69 -18.04 -11.42
C GLU A 152 -2.99 -17.96 -12.79
N GLN A 153 -2.68 -16.76 -13.27
CA GLN A 153 -1.90 -16.59 -14.48
C GLN A 153 -0.45 -17.04 -14.30
N TYR A 154 0.16 -16.78 -13.14
CA TYR A 154 1.50 -17.27 -12.83
C TYR A 154 1.56 -18.81 -12.79
N LEU A 155 0.53 -19.48 -12.24
CA LEU A 155 0.42 -20.95 -12.31
C LEU A 155 0.30 -21.48 -13.74
N THR A 156 -0.37 -20.72 -14.62
CA THR A 156 -0.65 -21.14 -16.01
C THR A 156 0.51 -20.85 -16.97
N ILE A 157 1.10 -19.65 -16.86
CA ILE A 157 2.10 -19.11 -17.80
C ILE A 157 3.53 -19.25 -17.23
N GLY A 158 3.67 -19.32 -15.91
CA GLY A 158 4.96 -19.44 -15.22
C GLY A 158 5.67 -18.10 -14.94
N PRO A 159 6.96 -18.14 -14.59
CA PRO A 159 7.77 -16.98 -14.20
C PRO A 159 7.78 -15.78 -15.15
N GLY A 160 7.56 -16.00 -16.44
CA GLY A 160 7.49 -14.94 -17.44
C GLY A 160 6.21 -14.09 -17.39
N TRP A 161 5.23 -14.44 -16.56
CA TRP A 161 3.97 -13.70 -16.53
C TRP A 161 4.14 -12.26 -16.05
N SER A 162 3.55 -11.33 -16.79
CA SER A 162 3.33 -9.94 -16.42
C SER A 162 1.94 -9.51 -16.92
N GLY A 163 1.23 -8.70 -16.16
CA GLY A 163 -0.15 -8.33 -16.49
C GLY A 163 -0.74 -7.33 -15.51
N ASN A 164 -2.08 -7.23 -15.50
CA ASN A 164 -2.82 -6.28 -14.67
C ASN A 164 -2.33 -4.84 -14.87
N THR A 165 -2.14 -4.44 -16.13
CA THR A 165 -1.67 -3.12 -16.55
C THR A 165 -2.80 -2.14 -16.86
N ALA A 166 -4.02 -2.65 -17.01
CA ALA A 166 -5.19 -1.83 -17.31
C ALA A 166 -5.58 -0.95 -16.11
N PRO A 167 -6.20 0.22 -16.34
CA PRO A 167 -6.53 1.13 -15.24
C PRO A 167 -7.48 0.51 -14.19
N GLU A 168 -8.41 -0.35 -14.61
CA GLU A 168 -9.35 -1.06 -13.73
C GLU A 168 -8.68 -2.03 -12.74
N THR A 169 -7.41 -2.37 -12.96
CA THR A 169 -6.62 -3.19 -12.04
C THR A 169 -5.75 -2.34 -11.09
N ALA A 170 -5.98 -1.03 -11.00
CA ALA A 170 -5.31 -0.11 -10.06
C ALA A 170 -5.84 -0.26 -8.62
N GLY A 171 -5.86 -1.49 -8.11
CA GLY A 171 -6.20 -1.82 -6.73
C GLY A 171 -5.09 -1.48 -5.73
N ASN A 172 -5.43 -1.48 -4.44
CA ASN A 172 -4.59 -1.15 -3.29
C ASN A 172 -3.63 -2.26 -2.82
N ALA A 173 -3.78 -3.51 -3.28
CA ALA A 173 -3.02 -4.67 -2.80
C ALA A 173 -1.49 -4.51 -2.78
N SER A 174 -0.92 -3.61 -3.60
CA SER A 174 0.52 -3.33 -3.57
C SER A 174 0.94 -2.33 -2.49
N ILE A 175 0.11 -1.35 -2.12
CA ILE A 175 0.44 -0.34 -1.11
C ILE A 175 0.27 -0.90 0.31
N ILE A 176 -0.75 -1.73 0.53
CA ILE A 176 -1.08 -2.31 1.84
C ILE A 176 -0.04 -3.33 2.33
N ARG A 177 0.85 -3.79 1.45
CA ARG A 177 1.97 -4.69 1.78
C ARG A 177 3.35 -4.05 1.66
N GLN A 178 3.44 -2.72 1.52
CA GLN A 178 4.69 -2.04 1.13
C GLN A 178 5.75 -1.97 2.25
N ALA A 179 5.35 -2.06 3.52
CA ALA A 179 6.22 -1.90 4.69
C ALA A 179 7.58 -2.64 4.62
N PRO A 180 7.64 -3.93 4.26
CA PRO A 180 8.90 -4.69 4.27
C PRO A 180 9.98 -4.10 3.34
N VAL A 181 9.61 -3.66 2.15
CA VAL A 181 10.56 -3.05 1.19
C VAL A 181 11.16 -1.77 1.76
N SER A 182 10.32 -0.90 2.34
CA SER A 182 10.78 0.36 2.92
C SER A 182 11.69 0.15 4.14
N ILE A 183 11.41 -0.88 4.94
CA ILE A 183 12.27 -1.26 6.07
C ILE A 183 13.63 -1.79 5.58
N PHE A 184 13.60 -2.75 4.66
CA PHE A 184 14.81 -3.43 4.17
C PHE A 184 15.75 -2.46 3.45
N PHE A 185 15.20 -1.56 2.64
CA PHE A 185 15.95 -0.58 1.86
C PHE A 185 16.00 0.83 2.48
N ARG A 186 15.74 0.97 3.79
CA ARG A 186 15.70 2.27 4.49
C ARG A 186 16.94 3.16 4.32
N LYS A 187 18.08 2.59 3.92
CA LYS A 187 19.34 3.34 3.71
C LYS A 187 19.52 3.84 2.27
N SER A 188 18.59 3.56 1.36
CA SER A 188 18.68 3.93 -0.05
C SER A 188 17.29 4.18 -0.63
N LEU A 189 16.95 5.46 -0.83
CA LEU A 189 15.69 5.85 -1.46
C LEU A 189 15.57 5.29 -2.88
N SER A 190 16.65 5.35 -3.68
CA SER A 190 16.67 4.77 -5.02
C SER A 190 16.35 3.28 -5.01
N LYS A 191 17.01 2.46 -4.18
CA LYS A 191 16.67 1.03 -4.07
C LYS A 191 15.24 0.83 -3.60
N ALA A 192 14.81 1.52 -2.53
CA ALA A 192 13.44 1.40 -2.02
C ALA A 192 12.38 1.75 -3.08
N PHE A 193 12.66 2.71 -3.97
CA PHE A 193 11.80 3.12 -5.07
C PHE A 193 11.72 2.08 -6.20
N TYR A 194 12.84 1.47 -6.59
CA TYR A 194 12.82 0.45 -7.64
C TYR A 194 12.28 -0.90 -7.14
N GLU A 195 12.58 -1.26 -5.90
CA GLU A 195 12.09 -2.50 -5.26
C GLU A 195 10.59 -2.41 -4.94
N ALA A 196 10.07 -1.22 -4.62
CA ALA A 196 8.63 -0.95 -4.52
C ALA A 196 7.90 -1.23 -5.85
N LYS A 197 8.49 -0.85 -6.99
CA LYS A 197 7.94 -1.22 -8.31
C LYS A 197 7.99 -2.73 -8.52
N LYS A 198 9.11 -3.40 -8.22
CA LYS A 198 9.27 -4.85 -8.40
C LYS A 198 8.22 -5.64 -7.60
N GLN A 199 8.01 -5.33 -6.32
CA GLN A 199 6.99 -6.03 -5.53
C GLN A 199 5.57 -5.73 -6.05
N CYS A 200 5.30 -4.51 -6.53
CA CYS A 200 4.01 -4.16 -7.09
C CYS A 200 3.69 -5.02 -8.31
N ILE A 201 4.59 -5.06 -9.30
CA ILE A 201 4.38 -5.79 -10.57
C ILE A 201 4.33 -7.32 -10.42
N ALA A 202 4.66 -7.84 -9.23
CA ALA A 202 4.40 -9.24 -8.91
C ALA A 202 2.92 -9.59 -9.09
N THR A 203 2.01 -8.63 -8.86
CA THR A 203 0.55 -8.84 -9.01
C THR A 203 -0.19 -7.70 -9.70
N HIS A 204 0.32 -6.47 -9.64
CA HIS A 204 -0.37 -5.26 -10.07
C HIS A 204 0.56 -4.44 -10.97
N GLY A 205 0.27 -4.42 -12.28
CA GLY A 205 1.06 -3.71 -13.30
C GLY A 205 0.53 -2.31 -13.65
N ALA A 206 -0.58 -1.88 -13.04
CA ALA A 206 -1.23 -0.62 -13.33
C ALA A 206 -0.33 0.56 -12.91
N ALA A 207 -0.23 1.59 -13.75
CA ALA A 207 0.70 2.70 -13.55
C ALA A 207 0.47 3.43 -12.22
N GLU A 208 -0.79 3.62 -11.83
CA GLU A 208 -1.13 4.27 -10.56
C GLU A 208 -0.82 3.40 -9.34
N ALA A 209 -0.97 2.07 -9.43
CA ALA A 209 -0.58 1.16 -8.36
C ALA A 209 0.95 1.20 -8.14
N ILE A 210 1.72 1.13 -9.23
CA ILE A 210 3.18 1.23 -9.18
C ILE A 210 3.59 2.56 -8.54
N ASN A 211 3.07 3.67 -9.03
CA ASN A 211 3.54 4.99 -8.62
C ASN A 211 3.10 5.35 -7.19
N SER A 212 1.92 4.91 -6.75
CA SER A 212 1.46 5.04 -5.36
C SER A 212 2.34 4.23 -4.41
N THR A 213 2.72 3.01 -4.79
CA THR A 213 3.61 2.14 -4.02
C THR A 213 5.00 2.74 -3.88
N GLN A 214 5.53 3.32 -4.95
CA GLN A 214 6.81 4.03 -4.93
C GLN A 214 6.78 5.26 -4.04
N TYR A 215 5.70 6.05 -4.11
CA TYR A 215 5.53 7.23 -3.26
C TYR A 215 5.40 6.85 -1.78
N LEU A 216 4.55 5.87 -1.45
CA LEU A 216 4.45 5.36 -0.08
C LEU A 216 5.81 4.84 0.43
N SER A 217 6.58 4.16 -0.42
CA SER A 217 7.92 3.71 -0.08
C SER A 217 8.85 4.85 0.33
N TYR A 218 8.83 5.95 -0.45
CA TYR A 218 9.59 7.16 -0.18
C TYR A 218 9.23 7.75 1.19
N LEU A 219 7.94 7.90 1.49
CA LEU A 219 7.45 8.45 2.76
C LEU A 219 7.87 7.59 3.96
N LEU A 220 7.69 6.26 3.86
CA LEU A 220 8.04 5.32 4.93
C LEU A 220 9.54 5.33 5.21
N VAL A 221 10.38 5.38 4.17
CA VAL A 221 11.83 5.47 4.34
C VAL A 221 12.22 6.75 5.10
N HIS A 222 11.62 7.91 4.80
CA HIS A 222 11.86 9.13 5.55
C HIS A 222 11.39 9.04 7.00
N MET A 223 10.18 8.51 7.23
CA MET A 223 9.65 8.31 8.58
C MET A 223 10.54 7.42 9.43
N ILE A 224 11.02 6.29 8.88
CA ILE A 224 11.92 5.33 9.55
C ILE A 224 13.28 5.96 9.91
N ASN A 225 13.77 6.90 9.09
CA ASN A 225 15.03 7.61 9.35
C ASN A 225 14.85 8.86 10.24
N GLY A 226 13.64 9.12 10.73
CA GLY A 226 13.38 10.12 11.76
C GLY A 226 12.93 11.48 11.25
N SER A 227 12.58 11.60 9.97
CA SER A 227 11.92 12.81 9.47
C SER A 227 10.59 13.05 10.21
N ASN A 228 10.29 14.33 10.47
CA ASN A 228 9.05 14.73 11.14
C ASN A 228 7.86 14.75 10.18
N LYS A 229 6.64 14.82 10.74
CA LYS A 229 5.38 14.80 9.99
C LYS A 229 5.29 15.93 8.97
N ASP A 230 5.72 17.14 9.32
CA ASP A 230 5.67 18.29 8.40
C ASP A 230 6.55 18.10 7.16
N PHE A 231 7.78 17.61 7.34
CA PHE A 231 8.69 17.30 6.23
C PHE A 231 8.16 16.16 5.37
N VAL A 232 7.77 15.04 6.00
CA VAL A 232 7.29 13.85 5.28
C VAL A 232 6.09 14.20 4.40
N PHE A 233 5.18 15.04 4.90
CA PHE A 233 3.97 15.44 4.20
C PHE A 233 4.14 16.74 3.39
N SER A 234 5.35 17.30 3.29
CA SER A 234 5.64 18.41 2.38
C SER A 234 5.78 17.90 0.93
N PRO A 235 5.60 18.75 -0.10
CA PRO A 235 5.81 18.33 -1.48
C PRO A 235 7.25 17.93 -1.76
N HIS A 236 7.44 16.73 -2.31
CA HIS A 236 8.76 16.21 -2.71
C HIS A 236 8.93 16.24 -4.23
N VAL A 237 10.13 16.57 -4.70
CA VAL A 237 10.49 16.47 -6.13
C VAL A 237 10.80 15.01 -6.44
N MET A 238 9.95 14.32 -7.19
CA MET A 238 10.21 12.94 -7.63
C MET A 238 9.31 12.60 -8.84
N PRO A 239 9.65 11.56 -9.64
CA PRO A 239 8.89 11.25 -10.86
C PRO A 239 7.54 10.58 -10.52
N LEU A 240 6.48 11.39 -10.44
CA LEU A 240 5.12 10.95 -10.11
C LEU A 240 4.16 11.07 -11.28
N GLN A 241 3.21 10.14 -11.34
CA GLN A 241 2.01 10.24 -12.18
C GLN A 241 1.07 11.33 -11.63
N PRO A 242 0.24 11.97 -12.48
CA PRO A 242 -0.50 13.17 -12.09
C PRO A 242 -1.33 13.04 -10.80
N ARG A 243 -2.06 11.94 -10.57
CA ARG A 243 -2.87 11.79 -9.35
C ARG A 243 -2.02 11.63 -8.09
N VAL A 244 -0.92 10.87 -8.17
CA VAL A 244 0.03 10.73 -7.05
C VAL A 244 0.79 12.04 -6.83
N MET A 245 1.08 12.81 -7.89
CA MET A 245 1.67 14.14 -7.80
C MET A 245 0.74 15.13 -7.08
N ILE A 246 -0.56 15.05 -7.32
CA ILE A 246 -1.59 15.85 -6.65
C ILE A 246 -1.66 15.50 -5.16
N ILE A 247 -1.61 14.20 -4.81
CA ILE A 247 -1.47 13.76 -3.42
C ILE A 247 -0.18 14.33 -2.82
N ASN A 248 0.97 14.18 -3.49
CA ASN A 248 2.25 14.70 -3.02
C ASN A 248 2.26 16.23 -2.82
N ALA A 249 1.50 16.98 -3.62
CA ALA A 249 1.33 18.41 -3.42
C ALA A 249 0.57 18.77 -2.12
N GLY A 250 -0.02 17.78 -1.43
CA GLY A 250 -0.68 17.94 -0.13
C GLY A 250 -2.12 18.40 -0.21
N GLU A 251 -2.80 18.18 -1.34
CA GLU A 251 -4.18 18.65 -1.54
C GLU A 251 -5.16 18.11 -0.48
N TYR A 252 -4.92 16.89 -0.01
CA TYR A 252 -5.76 16.23 1.00
C TYR A 252 -5.73 16.95 2.35
N LYS A 253 -4.71 17.78 2.64
CA LYS A 253 -4.51 18.38 3.97
C LYS A 253 -5.67 19.26 4.44
N GLN A 254 -6.46 19.81 3.51
CA GLN A 254 -7.59 20.69 3.81
C GLN A 254 -8.95 20.03 3.52
N LYS A 255 -8.96 18.75 3.14
CA LYS A 255 -10.20 18.03 2.86
C LYS A 255 -10.95 17.71 4.14
N THR A 256 -12.27 17.79 4.08
CA THR A 256 -13.17 17.29 5.12
C THR A 256 -13.38 15.78 4.95
N ARG A 257 -13.81 15.09 6.02
CA ARG A 257 -13.98 13.63 6.02
C ARG A 257 -14.91 13.11 4.91
N ASP A 258 -15.95 13.87 4.57
CA ASP A 258 -16.91 13.53 3.50
C ASP A 258 -16.31 13.63 2.08
N GLN A 259 -15.21 14.37 1.91
CA GLN A 259 -14.48 14.47 0.65
C GLN A 259 -13.49 13.32 0.45
N ILE A 260 -13.11 12.64 1.53
CA ILE A 260 -12.21 11.48 1.53
C ILE A 260 -12.98 10.21 1.20
N ARG A 261 -12.40 9.38 0.32
CA ARG A 261 -12.95 8.08 -0.09
C ARG A 261 -12.04 6.97 0.41
N SER A 262 -12.63 5.85 0.79
CA SER A 262 -11.95 4.64 1.28
C SER A 262 -12.42 3.46 0.45
N SER A 263 -12.25 3.51 -0.86
CA SER A 263 -12.58 2.39 -1.75
C SER A 263 -11.31 1.67 -2.18
N GLY A 264 -11.41 0.44 -2.70
CA GLY A 264 -10.26 -0.32 -3.19
C GLY A 264 -9.53 0.23 -4.43
N TYR A 265 -9.68 1.52 -4.72
CA TYR A 265 -8.85 2.25 -5.68
C TYR A 265 -7.63 2.82 -4.98
N VAL A 266 -6.44 2.47 -5.46
CA VAL A 266 -5.16 2.84 -4.83
C VAL A 266 -4.99 4.33 -4.54
N ILE A 267 -5.53 5.21 -5.39
CA ILE A 267 -5.47 6.67 -5.19
C ILE A 267 -6.37 7.11 -4.04
N ASP A 268 -7.59 6.55 -3.96
CA ASP A 268 -8.52 6.86 -2.87
C ASP A 268 -7.91 6.40 -1.52
N THR A 269 -7.39 5.16 -1.46
CA THR A 269 -6.76 4.60 -0.25
C THR A 269 -5.53 5.39 0.19
N LEU A 270 -4.60 5.68 -0.73
CA LEU A 270 -3.39 6.44 -0.40
C LEU A 270 -3.72 7.85 0.13
N GLU A 271 -4.66 8.54 -0.52
CA GLU A 271 -5.14 9.86 -0.08
C GLU A 271 -5.77 9.78 1.31
N ALA A 272 -6.62 8.78 1.57
CA ALA A 272 -7.29 8.58 2.86
C ALA A 272 -6.31 8.26 4.00
N ALA A 273 -5.31 7.42 3.75
CA ALA A 273 -4.27 7.10 4.73
C ALA A 273 -3.46 8.35 5.09
N MET A 274 -3.04 9.13 4.10
CA MET A 274 -2.32 10.38 4.33
C MET A 274 -3.17 11.42 5.05
N TRP A 275 -4.45 11.55 4.67
CA TRP A 275 -5.39 12.42 5.36
C TRP A 275 -5.58 12.00 6.83
N SER A 276 -5.71 10.71 7.10
CA SER A 276 -5.96 10.20 8.46
C SER A 276 -4.77 10.46 9.38
N VAL A 277 -3.54 10.21 8.90
CA VAL A 277 -2.31 10.53 9.65
C VAL A 277 -2.15 12.05 9.79
N TRP A 278 -2.47 12.84 8.76
CA TRP A 278 -2.37 14.30 8.82
C TRP A 278 -3.29 14.91 9.88
N ASN A 279 -4.52 14.40 10.00
CA ASN A 279 -5.55 14.94 10.91
C ASN A 279 -5.53 14.34 12.33
N THR A 280 -4.51 13.57 12.69
CA THR A 280 -4.37 12.96 14.02
C THR A 280 -2.95 13.06 14.57
N ASP A 281 -2.80 13.00 15.89
CA ASP A 281 -1.51 13.24 16.58
C ASP A 281 -0.95 12.00 17.27
N ASN A 282 -1.62 10.85 17.15
CA ASN A 282 -1.16 9.59 17.72
C ASN A 282 -1.64 8.39 16.89
N PHE A 283 -0.96 7.25 17.08
CA PHE A 283 -1.22 6.02 16.34
C PHE A 283 -2.66 5.53 16.49
N ARG A 284 -3.19 5.51 17.72
CA ARG A 284 -4.54 4.99 18.00
C ARG A 284 -5.60 5.78 17.23
N ASP A 285 -5.52 7.11 17.30
CA ASP A 285 -6.50 7.96 16.64
C ASP A 285 -6.35 7.90 15.12
N ALA A 286 -5.13 7.78 14.58
CA ALA A 286 -4.90 7.58 13.15
C ALA A 286 -5.57 6.29 12.63
N ILE A 287 -5.37 5.17 13.32
CA ILE A 287 -5.98 3.88 12.97
C ILE A 287 -7.50 3.95 13.06
N LEU A 288 -8.04 4.47 14.16
CA LEU A 288 -9.50 4.56 14.31
C LEU A 288 -10.11 5.54 13.31
N LEU A 289 -9.44 6.65 12.98
CA LEU A 289 -9.93 7.59 11.98
C LEU A 289 -10.03 6.93 10.59
N ALA A 290 -8.99 6.19 10.19
CA ALA A 290 -8.95 5.46 8.93
C ALA A 290 -10.01 4.34 8.88
N ALA A 291 -10.01 3.44 9.87
CA ALA A 291 -10.95 2.31 9.93
C ALA A 291 -12.42 2.77 9.92
N ASN A 292 -12.74 3.87 10.60
CA ASN A 292 -14.09 4.41 10.61
C ASN A 292 -14.49 5.14 9.31
N LEU A 293 -13.64 5.20 8.28
CA LEU A 293 -14.06 5.60 6.93
C LEU A 293 -14.94 4.53 6.27
N ALA A 294 -14.86 3.27 6.73
CA ALA A 294 -15.60 2.11 6.22
C ALA A 294 -15.35 1.86 4.71
N ASP A 295 -16.26 1.16 4.04
CA ASP A 295 -16.16 0.72 2.65
C ASP A 295 -15.01 -0.29 2.45
N ASP A 296 -13.79 0.15 2.21
CA ASP A 296 -12.57 -0.65 2.14
C ASP A 296 -11.65 -0.17 3.25
N ALA A 297 -11.92 -0.65 4.47
CA ALA A 297 -11.48 -0.02 5.72
C ALA A 297 -10.26 -0.67 6.38
N ASP A 298 -10.02 -1.92 6.01
CA ASP A 298 -8.83 -2.71 6.28
C ASP A 298 -7.59 -2.15 5.55
N SER A 299 -7.77 -1.68 4.31
CA SER A 299 -6.74 -1.10 3.44
C SER A 299 -6.34 0.35 3.72
#